data_AF-A0A160FRW9-F1
#
_entry.id   AF-A0A160FRW9-F1
#
_cell.length_a   1.000
_cell.length_b   1.000
_cell.length_c   1.000
_cell.angle_alpha   90.00
_cell.angle_beta   90.00
_cell.angle_gamma   90.00
#
_symmetry.space_group_name_H-M   'P 1'
#
loop_
_entity.id
_entity.type
_entity.pdbx_description
1 polymer ?
#
loop_
_entity_poly.entity_id
_entity_poly.type
_entity_poly.pdbx_seq_one_letter_code
_entity_poly.pdbx_strand_id
1 'polypeptide(L)' 'MGERPALVHLRDEILLIRVLHDAVTFSTIADMGPILPLLSSTPPEHHAKIDHATQVLLTLARQFAQKRALN' A
#
# COMPACT_ATOMS: atom_id res chain seq x y z
N MET A 1 -7.12 19.39 -9.89
CA MET A 1 -7.38 18.68 -8.63
C MET A 1 -6.75 17.31 -8.79
N GLY A 2 -5.50 17.14 -8.33
CA GLY A 2 -4.76 15.89 -8.56
C GLY A 2 -5.42 14.75 -7.80
N GLU A 3 -5.69 13.64 -8.46
CA GLU A 3 -6.29 12.46 -7.84
C GLU A 3 -5.35 11.99 -6.71
N ARG A 4 -5.86 11.95 -5.47
CA ARG A 4 -5.07 11.44 -4.35
C ARG A 4 -4.72 9.96 -4.61
N PRO A 5 -3.49 9.50 -4.34
CA PRO A 5 -3.12 8.12 -4.57
C PRO A 5 -4.05 7.19 -3.78
N ALA A 6 -4.57 6.14 -4.41
CA ALA A 6 -5.58 5.24 -3.84
C ALA A 6 -5.17 4.70 -2.44
N LEU A 7 -3.89 4.43 -2.22
CA LEU A 7 -3.39 3.93 -0.94
C LEU A 7 -3.51 4.95 0.21
N VAL A 8 -3.32 6.24 -0.09
CA VAL A 8 -3.46 7.32 0.90
C VAL A 8 -4.91 7.42 1.36
N HIS A 9 -5.86 7.24 0.43
CA HIS A 9 -7.28 7.23 0.77
C HIS A 9 -7.65 6.05 1.67
N LEU A 10 -7.17 4.84 1.36
CA LEU A 10 -7.41 3.66 2.18
C LEU A 10 -6.83 3.79 3.60
N ARG A 11 -5.66 4.44 3.73
CA ARG A 11 -5.05 4.76 5.04
C ARG A 11 -5.98 5.62 5.90
N ASP A 12 -6.68 6.58 5.31
CA ASP A 12 -7.56 7.50 6.02
C ASP A 12 -8.88 6.83 6.43
N GLU A 13 -9.36 5.87 5.62
CA GLU A 13 -10.64 5.17 5.87
C GLU A 13 -10.52 3.96 6.83
N ILE A 14 -9.43 3.21 6.76
CA ILE A 14 -9.26 1.98 7.54
C ILE A 14 -8.49 2.32 8.83
N LEU A 15 -7.17 2.30 8.77
CA LEU A 15 -6.23 2.75 9.79
C LEU A 15 -4.84 2.72 9.15
N LEU A 16 -4.06 3.79 9.31
CA LEU A 16 -2.73 3.95 8.71
C LEU A 16 -1.82 2.72 8.90
N ILE A 17 -1.65 2.29 10.14
CA ILE A 17 -0.67 1.24 10.48
C ILE A 17 -1.01 -0.09 9.80
N ARG A 18 -2.31 -0.38 9.66
CA ARG A 18 -2.84 -1.59 9.04
C ARG A 18 -2.58 -1.61 7.54
N VAL A 19 -2.95 -0.51 6.87
CA VAL A 19 -2.78 -0.37 5.42
C VAL A 19 -1.31 -0.42 5.01
N LEU A 20 -0.42 0.24 5.76
CA LEU A 20 1.01 0.18 5.45
C LEU A 20 1.63 -1.20 5.71
N HIS A 21 1.23 -1.87 6.80
CA HIS A 21 1.74 -3.20 7.13
C HIS A 21 1.39 -4.21 6.01
N ASP A 22 0.12 -4.25 5.59
CA ASP A 22 -0.31 -5.09 4.48
C ASP A 22 0.36 -4.70 3.15
N ALA A 23 0.42 -3.40 2.85
CA ALA A 23 1.02 -2.91 1.61
C ALA A 23 2.50 -3.27 1.48
N VAL A 24 3.27 -3.29 2.58
CA VAL A 24 4.68 -3.72 2.54
C VAL A 24 4.77 -5.20 2.18
N THR A 25 3.94 -6.06 2.76
CA THR A 25 3.87 -7.48 2.40
C THR A 25 3.44 -7.67 0.94
N PHE A 26 2.37 -7.02 0.50
CA PHE A 26 1.86 -7.12 -0.88
C PHE A 26 2.81 -6.52 -1.92
N SER A 27 3.64 -5.57 -1.51
CA SER A 27 4.69 -5.02 -2.37
C SER A 27 5.88 -5.96 -2.54
N THR A 28 5.91 -7.08 -1.82
CA THR A 28 7.01 -8.07 -1.80
C THR A 28 8.34 -7.52 -1.29
N ILE A 29 8.34 -6.34 -0.64
CA ILE A 29 9.53 -5.70 -0.06
C ILE A 29 9.98 -6.46 1.21
N ALA A 30 9.03 -6.88 2.03
CA ALA A 30 9.27 -7.69 3.22
C ALA A 30 8.00 -8.44 3.63
N ASP A 31 8.14 -9.65 4.15
CA ASP A 31 7.04 -10.34 4.84
C ASP A 31 6.92 -9.75 6.26
N MET A 32 5.85 -8.98 6.50
CA MET A 32 5.66 -8.28 7.77
C MET A 32 5.06 -9.17 8.86
N GLY A 33 4.74 -10.45 8.58
CA GLY A 33 4.11 -11.37 9.52
C GLY A 33 2.77 -10.86 10.05
N PRO A 34 2.23 -11.41 11.15
CA PRO A 34 1.02 -10.88 11.76
C PRO A 34 1.24 -9.52 12.42
N ILE A 35 0.21 -8.68 12.43
CA ILE A 35 0.19 -7.47 13.26
C ILE A 35 0.33 -7.82 14.74
N LEU A 36 0.97 -6.95 15.52
CA LEU A 36 1.24 -7.16 16.95
C LEU A 36 -0.03 -7.50 17.74
N PRO A 37 0.04 -8.37 18.77
CA PRO A 37 -1.15 -8.90 19.47
C PRO A 37 -2.13 -7.87 20.05
N LEU A 38 -1.67 -6.67 20.38
CA LEU A 38 -2.51 -5.59 20.93
C LEU A 38 -3.13 -4.67 19.86
N LEU A 39 -2.82 -4.93 18.60
CA LEU A 39 -3.36 -4.23 17.45
C LEU A 39 -4.25 -5.22 16.67
N SER A 40 -5.40 -4.76 16.17
CA SER A 40 -6.20 -5.62 15.29
C SER A 40 -5.64 -5.60 13.87
N SER A 41 -5.68 -6.75 13.20
CA SER A 41 -5.35 -6.88 11.78
C SER A 41 -6.37 -6.17 10.89
N THR A 42 -6.02 -5.98 9.62
CA THR A 42 -6.98 -5.51 8.62
C THR A 42 -8.09 -6.54 8.42
N PRO A 43 -9.36 -6.12 8.38
CA PRO A 43 -10.45 -6.98 7.94
C PRO A 43 -10.20 -7.52 6.52
N PRO A 44 -10.38 -8.83 6.25
CA PRO A 44 -10.02 -9.45 4.96
C PRO A 44 -10.66 -8.79 3.73
N GLU A 45 -11.86 -8.20 3.88
CA GLU A 45 -12.57 -7.46 2.83
C GLU A 45 -11.79 -6.26 2.28
N HIS A 46 -10.82 -5.73 3.01
CA HIS A 46 -9.98 -4.63 2.58
C HIS A 46 -8.69 -5.06 1.87
N HIS A 47 -8.25 -6.32 2.03
CA HIS A 47 -6.97 -6.78 1.47
C HIS A 47 -6.90 -6.61 -0.05
N ALA A 48 -7.96 -6.96 -0.79
CA ALA A 48 -7.98 -6.81 -2.25
C ALA A 48 -7.85 -5.34 -2.69
N LYS A 49 -8.45 -4.40 -1.93
CA LYS A 49 -8.33 -2.96 -2.21
C LYS A 49 -6.92 -2.45 -1.93
N ILE A 50 -6.31 -2.90 -0.83
CA ILE A 50 -4.95 -2.51 -0.44
C ILE A 50 -3.92 -3.08 -1.42
N ASP A 51 -4.06 -4.34 -1.83
CA ASP A 51 -3.17 -4.93 -2.85
C ASP A 51 -3.29 -4.18 -4.18
N HIS A 52 -4.51 -3.95 -4.68
CA HIS A 52 -4.70 -3.18 -5.91
C HIS A 52 -4.04 -1.78 -5.84
N ALA A 53 -4.27 -1.04 -4.75
CA ALA A 53 -3.66 0.28 -4.56
C ALA A 53 -2.11 0.21 -4.47
N THR A 54 -1.57 -0.85 -3.87
CA THR A 54 -0.13 -1.12 -3.79
C THR A 54 0.45 -1.36 -5.18
N GLN A 55 -0.17 -2.19 -6.01
CA GLN A 55 0.30 -2.47 -7.37
C GLN A 55 0.26 -1.24 -8.27
N VAL A 56 -0.77 -0.39 -8.13
CA VAL A 56 -0.86 0.90 -8.83
C VAL A 56 0.31 1.80 -8.42
N LEU A 57 0.58 1.93 -7.13
CA LEU A 57 1.67 2.76 -6.62
C LEU A 57 3.05 2.26 -7.07
N LEU A 58 3.29 0.94 -7.07
CA LEU A 58 4.54 0.35 -7.56
C LEU A 58 4.74 0.58 -9.06
N THR A 59 3.68 0.48 -9.84
CA THR A 59 3.73 0.78 -11.29
C THR A 59 4.10 2.23 -11.52
N LEU A 60 3.49 3.15 -10.79
CA LEU A 60 3.81 4.56 -10.85
C LEU A 60 5.28 4.84 -10.42
N ALA A 61 5.74 4.23 -9.32
CA ALA A 61 7.12 4.36 -8.85
C ALA A 61 8.14 3.89 -9.90
N ARG A 62 7.86 2.78 -10.59
CA ARG A 62 8.70 2.29 -11.71
C ARG A 62 8.74 3.27 -12.88
N GLN A 63 7.59 3.83 -13.26
CA GLN A 63 7.51 4.86 -14.31
C GLN A 63 8.33 6.11 -13.96
N PHE A 64 8.24 6.59 -12.71
CA PHE A 64 9.04 7.71 -12.24
C PHE A 64 10.54 7.39 -12.23
N ALA A 65 10.94 6.19 -11.80
CA ALA A 65 12.33 5.76 -11.83
C ALA A 65 12.90 5.72 -13.26
N GLN A 66 12.13 5.19 -14.22
CA GLN A 66 12.50 5.16 -15.64
C GLN A 66 12.63 6.56 -16.21
N LYS A 67 11.64 7.43 -15.98
CA LYS A 67 11.68 8.82 -16.45
C LYS A 67 12.86 9.59 -15.88
N ARG A 68 13.22 9.34 -14.62
CA ARG A 68 14.39 9.94 -13.98
C ARG A 68 15.71 9.43 -14.58
N ALA A 69 15.76 8.19 -15.05
CA ALA A 69 16.95 7.63 -15.67
C ALA A 69 17.15 8.10 -17.14
N LEU A 70 16.09 8.57 -17.80
CA LEU A 70 16.13 9.14 -19.15
C LEU A 70 16.47 10.64 -19.19
N ASN A 71 16.45 11.31 -18.02
CA ASN A 71 16.78 12.73 -17.86
C ASN A 71 18.19 12.90 -17.28
#